data_AF-R4MM27-F1
#
_entry.id   AF-R4MM27-F1
#
_cell.length_a   1.000
_cell.length_b   1.000
_cell.length_c   1.000
_cell.angle_alpha   90.00
_cell.angle_beta   90.00
_cell.angle_gamma   90.00
#
_symmetry.space_group_name_H-M   'P 1'
#
loop_
_entity.id
_entity.type
_entity.pdbx_description
1 polymer ?
#
loop_
_entity_poly.entity_id
_entity_poly.type
_entity_poly.pdbx_seq_one_letter_code
_entity_poly.pdbx_strand_id
1 'polypeptide(L)'
;MPDYMIGSSFGSIIGSLVARELPVPIDEYAEWAKTVSYRAILGPERRRSRHGLAGMFTLRFDQFAHTLLSRADGERMRMSDLAIPFDVVVAGVRRQPYAALPSRFRHRERSTLTLRSLPFLPIGIGPWVAARMWQVAAFIDLRVVKPIVISADGATRDVNVVDAASFSSAIPGVLHHETSDPRMLPILDELCADQDVAAMVDGGAASNVPVELAWERVRDGRLGTRNACYLAFDCFHPHWDPRHLWLVPITQAFQLQMVRNLPYADHLVRFEPTLSPVNLAPSAAAIDLGLPVGARQRRTGDCGDIGAAGADVVGRRQAPRRRTQGTHKVGGSSMSAVMAAIQAPTGRFRRWRSRHLT
;
A
#
# COMPACT_ATOMS: atom_id res chain seq x y z
N MET A 1 -13.52 -7.46 -14.40
CA MET A 1 -12.86 -6.30 -13.75
C MET A 1 -13.63 -6.01 -12.47
N PRO A 2 -12.97 -5.67 -11.35
CA PRO A 2 -13.67 -5.39 -10.11
C PRO A 2 -14.41 -4.04 -10.20
N ASP A 3 -15.63 -3.97 -9.65
CA ASP A 3 -16.39 -2.71 -9.54
C ASP A 3 -15.87 -1.82 -8.40
N TYR A 4 -15.14 -2.41 -7.45
CA TYR A 4 -14.57 -1.75 -6.29
C TYR A 4 -13.38 -2.55 -5.74
N MET A 5 -12.39 -1.85 -5.21
CA MET A 5 -11.22 -2.44 -4.59
C MET A 5 -10.92 -1.74 -3.26
N ILE A 6 -10.36 -2.49 -2.31
CA ILE A 6 -9.84 -1.96 -1.06
C ILE A 6 -8.52 -2.65 -0.73
N GLY A 7 -7.55 -1.91 -0.19
CA GLY A 7 -6.23 -2.47 0.10
C GLY A 7 -5.56 -1.85 1.32
N SER A 8 -4.78 -2.65 2.03
CA SER A 8 -3.89 -2.22 3.11
C SER A 8 -2.45 -2.67 2.83
N SER A 9 -1.47 -1.93 3.36
CA SER A 9 -0.05 -2.23 3.18
C SER A 9 0.31 -2.45 1.71
N PHE A 10 0.99 -3.54 1.37
CA PHE A 10 1.31 -3.91 0.00
C PHE A 10 0.07 -3.98 -0.92
N GLY A 11 -1.09 -4.39 -0.40
CA GLY A 11 -2.35 -4.36 -1.15
C GLY A 11 -2.76 -2.94 -1.56
N SER A 12 -2.39 -1.92 -0.78
CA SER A 12 -2.61 -0.52 -1.15
C SER A 12 -1.75 -0.06 -2.33
N ILE A 13 -0.49 -0.52 -2.37
CA ILE A 13 0.45 -0.25 -3.47
C ILE A 13 -0.08 -0.88 -4.76
N ILE A 14 -0.38 -2.18 -4.73
CA ILE A 14 -0.88 -2.87 -5.92
C ILE A 14 -2.23 -2.33 -6.34
N GLY A 15 -3.15 -2.10 -5.40
CA GLY A 15 -4.46 -1.53 -5.66
C GLY A 15 -4.37 -0.15 -6.30
N SER A 16 -3.45 0.72 -5.86
CA SER A 16 -3.25 2.04 -6.45
C SER A 16 -2.82 2.00 -7.91
N LEU A 17 -2.01 1.00 -8.30
CA LEU A 17 -1.57 0.81 -9.67
C LEU A 17 -2.69 0.22 -10.53
N VAL A 18 -3.37 -0.82 -10.04
CA VAL A 18 -4.47 -1.48 -10.76
C VAL A 18 -5.68 -0.54 -10.93
N ALA A 19 -5.97 0.31 -9.95
CA ALA A 19 -7.09 1.23 -9.98
C ALA A 19 -6.88 2.43 -10.89
N ARG A 20 -5.63 2.70 -11.28
CA ARG A 20 -5.23 3.93 -11.95
C ARG A 20 -5.97 4.17 -13.26
N GLU A 21 -5.96 3.17 -14.13
CA GLU A 21 -6.46 3.31 -15.50
C GLU A 21 -7.06 2.01 -16.03
N LEU A 22 -7.87 2.17 -17.07
CA LEU A 22 -8.49 1.07 -17.80
C LEU A 22 -8.21 1.21 -19.30
N PRO A 23 -7.81 0.13 -19.99
CA PRO A 23 -7.54 -1.22 -19.47
C PRO A 23 -6.29 -1.28 -18.57
N VAL A 24 -6.23 -2.23 -17.64
CA VAL A 24 -5.10 -2.36 -16.69
C VAL A 24 -3.87 -2.92 -17.42
N PRO A 25 -2.74 -2.19 -17.48
CA PRO A 25 -1.55 -2.65 -18.19
C PRO A 25 -0.67 -3.55 -17.31
N ILE A 26 -1.13 -4.78 -17.06
CA ILE A 26 -0.49 -5.73 -16.12
C ILE A 26 0.97 -6.02 -16.51
N ASP A 27 1.25 -6.25 -17.80
CA ASP A 27 2.60 -6.60 -18.27
C ASP A 27 3.59 -5.44 -18.04
N GLU A 28 3.14 -4.22 -18.24
CA GLU A 28 3.94 -3.01 -18.01
C GLU A 28 4.23 -2.80 -16.52
N TYR A 29 3.26 -3.09 -15.65
CA TYR A 29 3.46 -3.06 -14.21
C TYR A 29 4.44 -4.13 -13.72
N ALA A 30 4.42 -5.32 -14.34
CA ALA A 30 5.39 -6.37 -14.05
C ALA A 30 6.82 -5.93 -14.44
N GLU A 31 7.00 -5.35 -15.63
CA GLU A 31 8.30 -4.84 -16.06
C GLU A 31 8.79 -3.68 -15.17
N TRP A 32 7.90 -2.77 -14.78
CA TRP A 32 8.24 -1.72 -13.82
C TRP A 32 8.62 -2.27 -12.45
N ALA A 33 7.91 -3.28 -11.95
CA ALA A 33 8.22 -3.92 -10.69
C ALA A 33 9.64 -4.54 -10.69
N LYS A 34 10.14 -5.00 -11.84
CA LYS A 34 11.51 -5.52 -11.99
C LYS A 34 12.59 -4.43 -11.89
N THR A 35 12.23 -3.16 -12.13
CA THR A 35 13.14 -2.00 -11.98
C THR A 35 13.27 -1.53 -10.53
N VAL A 36 12.38 -2.00 -9.65
CA VAL A 36 12.32 -1.64 -8.24
C VAL A 36 13.58 -2.13 -7.52
N SER A 37 14.30 -1.22 -6.86
CA SER A 37 15.44 -1.58 -6.01
C SER A 37 15.29 -1.01 -4.60
N TYR A 38 15.89 -1.70 -3.62
CA TYR A 38 15.88 -1.28 -2.21
C TYR A 38 16.38 0.16 -2.03
N ARG A 39 17.42 0.56 -2.77
CA ARG A 39 17.97 1.93 -2.74
C ARG A 39 17.06 2.98 -3.38
N ALA A 40 16.17 2.57 -4.28
CA ALA A 40 15.21 3.46 -4.91
C ALA A 40 14.01 3.72 -3.98
N ILE A 41 13.53 2.68 -3.29
CA ILE A 41 12.37 2.76 -2.39
C ILE A 41 12.73 3.33 -1.02
N LEU A 42 13.96 3.12 -0.53
CA LEU A 42 14.32 3.50 0.83
C LEU A 42 15.30 4.67 0.85
N GLY A 43 14.95 5.67 1.65
CA GLY A 43 15.78 6.82 1.94
C GLY A 43 16.30 6.81 3.38
N PRO A 44 17.27 7.68 3.69
CA PRO A 44 17.66 7.94 5.07
C PRO A 44 16.45 8.41 5.89
N GLU A 45 16.46 8.14 7.19
CA GLU A 45 15.43 8.61 8.12
C GLU A 45 15.23 10.13 7.97
N ARG A 46 14.01 10.54 7.61
CA ARG A 46 13.67 11.96 7.60
C ARG A 46 13.54 12.43 9.03
N ARG A 47 14.18 13.56 9.31
CA ARG A 47 14.13 14.14 10.64
C ARG A 47 12.67 14.41 11.02
N ARG A 48 11.86 15.18 10.27
CA ARG A 48 10.52 15.62 10.72
C ARG A 48 9.43 14.64 10.26
N SER A 49 8.66 14.12 11.23
CA SER A 49 7.37 13.47 11.00
C SER A 49 6.28 14.31 11.65
N ARG A 50 5.20 14.56 10.92
CA ARG A 50 4.00 15.28 11.38
C ARG A 50 2.80 14.34 11.42
N HIS A 51 2.62 13.53 10.38
CA HIS A 51 1.46 12.63 10.26
C HIS A 51 1.85 11.16 10.36
N GLY A 52 3.10 10.79 10.04
CA GLY A 52 3.59 9.41 10.17
C GLY A 52 4.19 9.10 11.55
N LEU A 53 4.47 7.81 11.81
CA LEU A 53 5.33 7.41 12.91
C LEU A 53 6.81 7.39 12.47
N ALA A 54 7.74 7.67 13.38
CA ALA A 54 9.17 7.59 13.08
C ALA A 54 9.61 6.15 12.80
N GLY A 55 10.50 5.98 11.82
CA GLY A 55 10.97 4.68 11.33
C GLY A 55 12.45 4.74 10.95
N MET A 56 13.08 3.57 10.84
CA MET A 56 14.51 3.47 10.49
C MET A 56 14.82 3.97 9.08
N PHE A 57 13.87 3.82 8.16
CA PHE A 57 14.01 4.23 6.77
C PHE A 57 12.81 5.08 6.34
N THR A 58 13.07 6.04 5.45
CA THR A 58 11.98 6.76 4.78
C THR A 58 11.52 5.97 3.57
N LEU A 59 10.24 5.69 3.47
CA LEU A 59 9.61 5.14 2.27
C LEU A 59 9.53 6.24 1.22
N ARG A 60 10.18 6.03 0.07
CA ARG A 60 10.23 6.95 -1.08
C ARG A 60 9.35 6.47 -2.22
N PHE A 61 8.28 5.74 -1.90
CA PHE A 61 7.28 5.33 -2.88
C PHE A 61 6.70 6.56 -3.59
N ASP A 62 6.53 7.68 -2.88
CA ASP A 62 6.15 8.99 -3.44
C ASP A 62 7.01 9.47 -4.60
N GLN A 63 8.31 9.19 -4.57
CA GLN A 63 9.26 9.59 -5.60
C GLN A 63 9.39 8.55 -6.70
N PHE A 64 9.38 7.27 -6.33
CA PHE A 64 9.55 6.17 -7.28
C PHE A 64 8.30 5.96 -8.14
N ALA A 65 7.11 6.01 -7.54
CA ALA A 65 5.84 5.88 -8.24
C ALA A 65 5.30 7.23 -8.75
N HIS A 66 6.04 8.33 -8.57
CA HIS A 66 5.61 9.67 -8.97
C HIS A 66 5.11 9.70 -10.42
N THR A 67 5.91 9.17 -11.34
CA THR A 67 5.59 9.18 -12.77
C THR A 67 4.37 8.32 -13.07
N LEU A 68 4.20 7.17 -12.42
CA LEU A 68 3.03 6.32 -12.60
C LEU A 68 1.76 6.93 -11.99
N LEU A 69 1.87 7.63 -10.87
CA LEU A 69 0.74 8.19 -10.13
C LEU A 69 0.64 9.71 -10.29
N SER A 70 1.06 10.20 -11.45
CA SER A 70 0.85 11.57 -11.91
C SER A 70 -0.17 11.60 -13.03
N ARG A 71 -1.07 12.59 -12.96
CA ARG A 71 -1.98 13.00 -14.02
C ARG A 71 -1.20 13.54 -15.22
N ALA A 72 -1.86 13.70 -16.36
CA ALA A 72 -1.26 14.26 -17.58
C ALA A 72 -0.73 15.71 -17.42
N ASP A 73 -1.24 16.49 -16.47
CA ASP A 73 -0.77 17.83 -16.13
C ASP A 73 0.51 17.82 -15.26
N GLY A 74 0.99 16.64 -14.85
CA GLY A 74 2.14 16.45 -13.97
C GLY A 74 1.80 16.48 -12.49
N GLU A 75 0.58 16.85 -12.11
CA GLU A 75 0.13 16.81 -10.72
C GLU A 75 -0.07 15.38 -10.24
N ARG A 76 0.05 15.15 -8.93
CA ARG A 76 -0.22 13.84 -8.34
C ARG A 76 -1.69 13.48 -8.48
N MET A 77 -1.95 12.22 -8.81
CA MET A 77 -3.30 11.66 -8.79
C MET A 77 -3.86 11.69 -7.37
N ARG A 78 -5.12 12.07 -7.26
CA ARG A 78 -5.97 12.07 -6.08
C ARG A 78 -6.83 10.82 -6.07
N MET A 79 -7.36 10.44 -4.91
CA MET A 79 -8.25 9.29 -4.79
C MET A 79 -9.43 9.36 -5.76
N SER A 80 -9.94 10.58 -6.02
CA SER A 80 -11.02 10.86 -6.97
C SER A 80 -10.68 10.67 -8.45
N ASP A 81 -9.40 10.51 -8.83
CA ASP A 81 -9.01 10.35 -10.24
C ASP A 81 -8.96 8.89 -10.72
N LEU A 82 -9.04 7.94 -9.79
CA LEU A 82 -8.85 6.53 -10.09
C LEU A 82 -9.99 6.00 -10.98
N ALA A 83 -9.62 5.27 -12.03
CA ALA A 83 -10.57 4.68 -12.97
C ALA A 83 -11.45 3.59 -12.32
N ILE A 84 -10.89 2.84 -11.36
CA ILE A 84 -11.64 1.89 -10.54
C ILE A 84 -11.81 2.51 -9.15
N PRO A 85 -13.03 2.54 -8.58
CA PRO A 85 -13.26 2.87 -7.18
C PRO A 85 -12.32 2.12 -6.25
N PHE A 86 -11.44 2.84 -5.55
CA PHE A 86 -10.42 2.25 -4.70
C PHE A 86 -10.31 2.97 -3.37
N ASP A 87 -10.28 2.17 -2.30
CA ASP A 87 -10.14 2.62 -0.93
C ASP A 87 -8.81 2.11 -0.35
N VAL A 88 -8.08 2.99 0.32
CA VAL A 88 -6.81 2.67 1.00
C VAL A 88 -7.05 2.66 2.50
N VAL A 89 -6.68 1.56 3.16
CA VAL A 89 -6.77 1.45 4.61
C VAL A 89 -5.43 1.83 5.24
N VAL A 90 -5.45 2.79 6.14
CA VAL A 90 -4.30 3.14 7.00
C VAL A 90 -4.65 2.84 8.46
N ALA A 91 -3.66 2.54 9.28
CA ALA A 91 -3.87 2.39 10.71
C ALA A 91 -3.59 3.72 11.41
N GLY A 92 -4.59 4.30 12.05
CA GLY A 92 -4.45 5.49 12.87
C GLY A 92 -4.11 5.14 14.32
N VAL A 93 -2.98 5.61 14.83
CA VAL A 93 -2.56 5.42 16.22
C VAL A 93 -3.35 6.38 17.11
N ARG A 94 -4.12 5.83 18.04
CA ARG A 94 -4.95 6.62 18.98
C ARG A 94 -4.07 7.50 19.87
N ARG A 95 -4.52 8.72 20.18
CA ARG A 95 -3.72 9.71 20.93
C ARG A 95 -3.30 9.25 22.34
N GLN A 96 -4.22 8.64 23.09
CA GLN A 96 -3.94 8.15 24.45
C GLN A 96 -2.86 7.04 24.46
N PRO A 97 -3.01 5.93 23.69
CA PRO A 97 -1.93 4.94 23.54
C PRO A 97 -0.63 5.52 23.00
N TYR A 98 -0.70 6.47 22.06
CA TYR A 98 0.48 7.14 21.52
C TYR A 98 1.29 7.84 22.62
N ALA A 99 0.64 8.53 23.55
CA ALA A 99 1.29 9.17 24.69
C ALA A 99 1.91 8.14 25.67
N ALA A 100 1.46 6.89 25.67
CA ALA A 100 2.04 5.81 26.46
C ALA A 100 3.16 5.06 25.74
N LEU A 101 3.34 5.24 24.41
CA LEU A 101 4.38 4.54 23.67
C LEU A 101 5.78 4.85 24.21
N PRO A 102 6.72 3.88 24.18
CA PRO A 102 8.12 4.13 24.54
C PRO A 102 8.68 5.35 23.81
N SER A 103 9.51 6.14 24.51
CA SER A 103 10.07 7.40 23.99
C SER A 103 10.76 7.24 22.64
N ARG A 104 11.34 6.09 22.31
CA ARG A 104 11.91 5.79 20.98
C ARG A 104 10.94 5.84 19.79
N PHE A 105 9.63 5.80 20.03
CA PHE A 105 8.60 6.02 19.00
C PHE A 105 8.08 7.47 18.97
N ARG A 106 8.35 8.24 20.03
CA ARG A 106 7.94 9.65 20.21
C ARG A 106 9.09 10.65 19.99
N HIS A 107 10.32 10.29 20.31
CA HIS A 107 11.50 11.15 20.41
C HIS A 107 12.65 10.62 19.55
N ARG A 108 13.07 11.50 18.63
CA ARG A 108 13.99 11.32 17.49
C ARG A 108 15.48 11.19 17.84
N GLU A 109 15.89 11.53 19.05
CA GLU A 109 17.26 12.05 19.26
C GLU A 109 18.37 10.99 19.39
N ARG A 110 18.04 9.70 19.47
CA ARG A 110 19.04 8.64 19.70
C ARG A 110 19.34 7.71 18.52
N SER A 111 18.52 7.66 17.46
CA SER A 111 18.80 6.78 16.29
C SER A 111 19.92 7.30 15.41
N THR A 112 20.04 8.62 15.26
CA THR A 112 21.02 9.25 14.37
C THR A 112 22.46 9.16 14.87
N LEU A 113 22.68 8.96 16.18
CA LEU A 113 24.03 8.78 16.73
C LEU A 113 24.55 7.36 16.51
N THR A 114 23.68 6.35 16.40
CA THR A 114 24.09 4.97 16.11
C THR A 114 24.32 4.74 14.61
N LEU A 115 23.60 5.45 13.73
CA LEU A 115 23.78 5.33 12.27
C LEU A 115 25.09 5.92 11.75
N ARG A 116 25.69 6.90 12.46
CA ARG A 116 27.01 7.46 12.11
C ARG A 116 28.19 6.58 12.56
N SER A 117 27.94 5.60 13.43
CA SER A 117 28.96 4.70 13.96
C SER A 117 28.86 3.28 13.42
N LEU A 118 28.13 3.05 12.32
CA LEU A 118 28.01 1.72 11.73
C LEU A 118 29.27 1.41 10.90
N PRO A 119 30.16 0.49 11.33
CA PRO A 119 31.08 -0.12 10.40
C PRO A 119 30.23 -0.91 9.40
N PHE A 120 30.51 -0.75 8.11
CA PHE A 120 30.00 -1.60 7.03
C PHE A 120 30.56 -3.02 7.20
N LEU A 121 30.13 -3.74 8.24
CA LEU A 121 30.39 -5.16 8.38
C LEU A 121 29.46 -5.92 7.41
N PRO A 122 29.89 -7.04 6.83
CA PRO A 122 29.14 -7.80 5.82
C PRO A 122 27.89 -8.52 6.37
N ILE A 123 27.52 -8.26 7.63
CA ILE A 123 26.30 -8.77 8.25
C ILE A 123 25.18 -7.79 7.89
N GLY A 124 24.32 -8.19 6.94
CA GLY A 124 23.30 -7.33 6.33
C GLY A 124 22.30 -6.72 7.33
N ILE A 125 21.46 -5.80 6.83
CA ILE A 125 20.46 -5.01 7.59
C ILE A 125 19.35 -5.90 8.21
N GLY A 126 19.27 -7.18 7.82
CA GLY A 126 18.22 -8.13 8.19
C GLY A 126 17.95 -8.30 9.69
N PRO A 127 18.95 -8.52 10.57
CA PRO A 127 18.74 -8.71 12.01
C PRO A 127 18.13 -7.47 12.68
N TRP A 128 18.48 -6.26 12.22
CA TRP A 128 17.95 -5.00 12.75
C TRP A 128 16.50 -4.75 12.34
N VAL A 129 16.16 -5.04 11.07
CA VAL A 129 14.77 -5.04 10.60
C VAL A 129 13.95 -6.08 11.37
N ALA A 130 14.49 -7.27 11.58
CA ALA A 130 13.82 -8.32 12.34
C ALA A 130 13.49 -7.89 13.77
N ALA A 131 14.47 -7.34 14.52
CA ALA A 131 14.26 -6.85 15.87
C ALA A 131 13.21 -5.71 15.96
N ARG A 132 13.08 -4.90 14.92
CA ARG A 132 12.11 -3.80 14.86
C ARG A 132 10.72 -4.27 14.43
N MET A 133 10.65 -5.25 13.54
CA MET A 133 9.42 -5.93 13.12
C MET A 133 8.67 -6.55 14.31
N TRP A 134 9.38 -7.08 15.32
CA TRP A 134 8.76 -7.53 16.58
C TRP A 134 7.93 -6.45 17.28
N GLN A 135 8.29 -5.19 17.10
CA GLN A 135 7.59 -4.08 17.74
C GLN A 135 6.34 -3.66 16.95
N VAL A 136 6.22 -4.08 15.68
CA VAL A 136 4.97 -3.96 14.91
C VAL A 136 3.85 -4.71 15.61
N ALA A 137 4.13 -5.83 16.28
CA ALA A 137 3.12 -6.59 17.03
C ALA A 137 2.39 -5.75 18.10
N ALA A 138 3.04 -4.75 18.70
CA ALA A 138 2.39 -3.84 19.65
C ALA A 138 1.36 -2.90 18.98
N PHE A 139 1.46 -2.71 17.66
CA PHE A 139 0.50 -1.96 16.86
C PHE A 139 -0.57 -2.87 16.23
N ILE A 140 -0.42 -4.20 16.29
CA ILE A 140 -1.45 -5.18 15.92
C ILE A 140 -2.42 -5.36 17.10
N ASP A 141 -2.87 -4.24 17.68
CA ASP A 141 -3.85 -4.18 18.76
C ASP A 141 -4.82 -3.03 18.48
N LEU A 142 -6.10 -3.34 18.31
CA LEU A 142 -7.15 -2.37 18.01
C LEU A 142 -7.42 -1.36 19.16
N ARG A 143 -6.89 -1.65 20.36
CA ARG A 143 -6.85 -0.69 21.47
C ARG A 143 -5.82 0.40 21.25
N VAL A 144 -4.79 0.14 20.44
CA VAL A 144 -3.69 1.07 20.12
C VAL A 144 -3.96 1.77 18.79
N VAL A 145 -4.44 1.04 17.79
CA VAL A 145 -4.71 1.56 16.45
C VAL A 145 -6.17 1.38 16.06
N LYS A 146 -6.65 2.19 15.11
CA LYS A 146 -7.94 1.95 14.44
C LYS A 146 -7.78 2.03 12.92
N PRO A 147 -8.56 1.28 12.14
CA PRO A 147 -8.55 1.45 10.68
C PRO A 147 -9.15 2.81 10.32
N ILE A 148 -8.52 3.48 9.36
CA ILE A 148 -9.02 4.69 8.70
C ILE A 148 -9.05 4.38 7.21
N VAL A 149 -10.21 4.57 6.59
CA VAL A 149 -10.40 4.36 5.15
C VAL A 149 -10.24 5.69 4.44
N ILE A 150 -9.23 5.78 3.58
CA ILE A 150 -8.99 6.89 2.66
C ILE A 150 -9.61 6.51 1.33
N SER A 151 -10.56 7.31 0.85
CA SER A 151 -11.35 6.97 -0.34
C SER A 151 -11.60 8.19 -1.23
N ALA A 152 -12.10 7.92 -2.43
CA ALA A 152 -12.59 8.90 -3.39
C ALA A 152 -13.89 9.60 -2.95
N ASP A 153 -14.54 9.17 -1.87
CA ASP A 153 -15.74 9.81 -1.30
C ASP A 153 -15.41 10.65 -0.05
N GLY A 154 -16.27 11.63 0.22
CA GLY A 154 -16.19 12.47 1.42
C GLY A 154 -14.94 13.36 1.50
N ALA A 155 -14.46 13.57 2.72
CA ALA A 155 -13.36 14.47 3.05
C ALA A 155 -11.99 14.02 2.49
N THR A 156 -11.81 12.71 2.24
CA THR A 156 -10.53 12.16 1.80
C THR A 156 -10.34 12.10 0.29
N ARG A 157 -11.34 12.55 -0.49
CA ARG A 157 -11.35 12.45 -1.96
C ARG A 157 -10.18 13.15 -2.65
N ASP A 158 -9.63 14.17 -2.00
CA ASP A 158 -8.57 15.04 -2.50
C ASP A 158 -7.19 14.60 -2.00
N VAL A 159 -7.11 13.52 -1.21
CA VAL A 159 -5.84 12.92 -0.79
C VAL A 159 -5.11 12.36 -2.00
N ASN A 160 -3.82 12.66 -2.11
CA ASN A 160 -2.96 12.05 -3.12
C ASN A 160 -2.91 10.52 -2.94
N VAL A 161 -3.15 9.78 -4.02
CA VAL A 161 -3.14 8.30 -4.03
C VAL A 161 -1.81 7.77 -3.51
N VAL A 162 -0.70 8.38 -3.94
CA VAL A 162 0.64 7.95 -3.55
C VAL A 162 0.92 8.16 -2.06
N ASP A 163 0.37 9.24 -1.46
CA ASP A 163 0.53 9.50 -0.04
C ASP A 163 -0.31 8.50 0.77
N ALA A 164 -1.55 8.23 0.35
CA ALA A 164 -2.40 7.22 0.98
C ALA A 164 -1.74 5.83 0.99
N ALA A 165 -1.28 5.35 -0.17
CA ALA A 165 -0.62 4.06 -0.30
C ALA A 165 0.71 4.00 0.50
N SER A 166 1.45 5.11 0.54
CA SER A 166 2.71 5.18 1.30
C SER A 166 2.48 5.13 2.81
N PHE A 167 1.48 5.85 3.35
CA PHE A 167 1.09 5.73 4.76
C PHE A 167 0.59 4.33 5.09
N SER A 168 -0.23 3.74 4.20
CA SER A 168 -0.75 2.39 4.37
C SER A 168 0.35 1.32 4.37
N SER A 169 1.50 1.59 3.77
CA SER A 169 2.66 0.69 3.72
C SER A 169 3.80 1.08 4.68
N ALA A 170 3.59 2.09 5.54
CA ALA A 170 4.61 2.58 6.46
C ALA A 170 4.66 1.72 7.74
N ILE A 171 5.34 0.57 7.63
CA ILE A 171 5.50 -0.41 8.71
C ILE A 171 6.02 0.26 10.00
N PRO A 172 5.25 0.25 11.11
CA PRO A 172 5.62 0.91 12.35
C PRO A 172 7.05 0.61 12.81
N GLY A 173 7.84 1.66 12.99
CA GLY A 173 9.21 1.55 13.46
C GLY A 173 10.24 1.12 12.42
N VAL A 174 9.83 0.57 11.27
CA VAL A 174 10.74 0.19 10.17
C VAL A 174 10.70 1.24 9.07
N LEU A 175 9.51 1.55 8.56
CA LEU A 175 9.29 2.47 7.46
C LEU A 175 8.52 3.69 7.96
N HIS A 176 8.92 4.85 7.44
CA HIS A 176 8.30 6.12 7.71
C HIS A 176 7.90 6.79 6.40
N HIS A 177 6.68 7.29 6.32
CA HIS A 177 6.24 8.18 5.24
C HIS A 177 5.85 9.55 5.80
N GLU A 178 6.16 10.58 5.04
CA GLU A 178 5.64 11.92 5.23
C GLU A 178 5.47 12.58 3.87
N THR A 179 4.35 13.29 3.70
CA THR A 179 4.08 13.93 2.41
C THR A 179 5.14 14.99 2.10
N SER A 180 5.57 15.00 0.85
CA SER A 180 6.42 16.05 0.29
C SER A 180 5.61 17.19 -0.32
N ASP A 181 4.28 17.07 -0.36
CA ASP A 181 3.36 17.99 -0.99
C ASP A 181 2.75 18.95 0.04
N PRO A 182 3.03 20.27 -0.03
CA PRO A 182 2.49 21.23 0.92
C PRO A 182 0.96 21.27 0.94
N ARG A 183 0.28 20.95 -0.18
CA ARG A 183 -1.19 20.93 -0.26
C ARG A 183 -1.79 19.89 0.67
N MET A 184 -1.05 18.81 0.90
CA MET A 184 -1.54 17.67 1.66
C MET A 184 -1.50 17.94 3.16
N LEU A 185 -0.66 18.87 3.63
CA LEU A 185 -0.51 19.15 5.05
C LEU A 185 -1.86 19.48 5.74
N PRO A 186 -2.65 20.47 5.30
CA PRO A 186 -3.93 20.77 5.94
C PRO A 186 -4.94 19.62 5.85
N ILE A 187 -4.98 18.89 4.73
CA ILE A 187 -5.90 17.76 4.54
C ILE A 187 -5.57 16.63 5.53
N LEU A 188 -4.28 16.32 5.72
CA LEU A 188 -3.83 15.28 6.64
C LEU A 188 -3.94 15.73 8.10
N ASP A 189 -3.76 17.03 8.39
CA ASP A 189 -4.01 17.60 9.72
C ASP A 189 -5.48 17.42 10.12
N GLU A 190 -6.39 17.80 9.22
CA GLU A 190 -7.85 17.66 9.42
C GLU A 190 -8.23 16.19 9.55
N LEU A 191 -7.72 15.31 8.68
CA LEU A 191 -7.95 13.87 8.78
C LEU A 191 -7.50 13.30 10.13
N CYS A 192 -6.32 13.67 10.62
CA CYS A 192 -5.82 13.22 11.92
C CYS A 192 -6.65 13.79 13.08
N ALA A 193 -7.14 15.03 12.96
CA ALA A 193 -7.98 15.67 13.97
C ALA A 193 -9.37 15.03 14.04
N ASP A 194 -10.05 14.87 12.89
CA ASP A 194 -11.38 14.27 12.78
C ASP A 194 -11.38 12.82 13.26
N GLN A 195 -10.29 12.10 12.98
CA GLN A 195 -10.15 10.72 13.41
C GLN A 195 -9.60 10.61 14.85
N ASP A 196 -9.26 11.70 15.54
CA ASP A 196 -8.64 11.67 16.88
C ASP A 196 -7.42 10.71 16.95
N VAL A 197 -6.53 10.85 15.97
CA VAL A 197 -5.29 10.06 15.89
C VAL A 197 -4.07 10.97 15.99
N ALA A 198 -2.98 10.40 16.52
CA ALA A 198 -1.69 11.11 16.64
C ALA A 198 -0.79 10.89 15.43
N ALA A 199 -0.94 9.75 14.75
CA ALA A 199 -0.14 9.38 13.59
C ALA A 199 -0.85 8.29 12.77
N MET A 200 -0.49 8.19 11.50
CA MET A 200 -0.85 7.11 10.58
C MET A 200 0.35 6.17 10.38
N VAL A 201 0.06 4.89 10.33
CA VAL A 201 1.02 3.80 10.08
C VAL A 201 0.39 2.74 9.19
N ASP A 202 1.17 1.69 8.91
CA ASP A 202 0.76 0.59 8.05
C ASP A 202 -0.65 0.06 8.35
N GLY A 203 -1.48 0.00 7.30
CA GLY A 203 -2.88 -0.43 7.39
C GLY A 203 -3.05 -1.87 7.86
N GLY A 204 -2.07 -2.74 7.58
CA GLY A 204 -2.06 -4.12 8.06
C GLY A 204 -2.06 -4.23 9.57
N ALA A 205 -1.51 -3.23 10.29
CA ALA A 205 -1.57 -3.20 11.75
C ALA A 205 -3.01 -3.12 12.28
N ALA A 206 -3.94 -2.52 11.53
CA ALA A 206 -5.36 -2.46 11.88
C ALA A 206 -6.22 -3.51 11.15
N SER A 207 -5.95 -3.76 9.87
CA SER A 207 -6.67 -4.74 9.05
C SER A 207 -5.81 -5.20 7.86
N ASN A 208 -5.20 -6.38 7.99
CA ASN A 208 -4.35 -6.99 6.96
C ASN A 208 -5.12 -7.37 5.68
N VAL A 209 -6.30 -7.97 5.82
CA VAL A 209 -7.20 -8.24 4.69
C VAL A 209 -8.53 -7.54 4.97
N PRO A 210 -8.74 -6.33 4.42
CA PRO A 210 -9.84 -5.45 4.83
C PRO A 210 -11.19 -5.81 4.20
N VAL A 211 -11.56 -7.09 4.20
CA VAL A 211 -12.81 -7.57 3.59
C VAL A 211 -14.04 -7.19 4.42
N GLU A 212 -13.95 -7.18 5.75
CA GLU A 212 -15.03 -6.65 6.60
C GLU A 212 -15.30 -5.17 6.27
N LEU A 213 -14.25 -4.36 6.14
CA LEU A 213 -14.37 -2.96 5.74
C LEU A 213 -14.95 -2.85 4.32
N ALA A 214 -14.56 -3.72 3.39
CA ALA A 214 -15.16 -3.76 2.05
C ALA A 214 -16.68 -3.99 2.15
N TRP A 215 -17.10 -4.96 2.95
CA TRP A 215 -18.49 -5.32 3.16
C TRP A 215 -19.29 -4.19 3.79
N GLU A 216 -18.76 -3.53 4.81
CA GLU A 216 -19.39 -2.35 5.43
C GLU A 216 -19.60 -1.24 4.39
N ARG A 217 -18.60 -0.96 3.56
CA ARG A 217 -18.67 0.09 2.53
C ARG A 217 -19.74 -0.23 1.48
N VAL A 218 -19.81 -1.48 1.03
CA VAL A 218 -20.85 -1.93 0.09
C VAL A 218 -22.23 -1.87 0.74
N ARG A 219 -22.37 -2.33 2.00
CA ARG A 219 -23.62 -2.24 2.78
C ARG A 219 -24.13 -0.81 2.90
N ASP A 220 -23.21 0.13 3.11
CA ASP A 220 -23.47 1.57 3.26
C ASP A 220 -23.69 2.27 1.90
N GLY A 221 -23.67 1.52 0.79
CA GLY A 221 -24.12 1.98 -0.52
C GLY A 221 -23.02 2.37 -1.49
N ARG A 222 -21.74 2.05 -1.20
CA ARG A 222 -20.59 2.40 -2.07
C ARG A 222 -20.77 2.02 -3.53
N LEU A 223 -21.39 0.86 -3.79
CA LEU A 223 -21.68 0.32 -5.13
C LEU A 223 -23.11 0.57 -5.61
N GLY A 224 -24.00 1.11 -4.76
CA GLY A 224 -25.43 1.23 -5.04
C GLY A 224 -26.20 -0.10 -5.01
N THR A 225 -25.53 -1.20 -4.68
CA THR A 225 -26.10 -2.53 -4.44
C THR A 225 -25.48 -3.12 -3.18
N ARG A 226 -26.21 -4.01 -2.51
CA ARG A 226 -25.70 -4.84 -1.41
C ARG A 226 -25.35 -6.26 -1.85
N ASN A 227 -25.72 -6.63 -3.07
CA ASN A 227 -25.38 -7.92 -3.67
C ASN A 227 -24.01 -7.80 -4.33
N ALA A 228 -22.96 -8.22 -3.62
CA ALA A 228 -21.58 -8.19 -4.08
C ALA A 228 -20.89 -9.51 -3.72
N CYS A 229 -19.92 -9.90 -4.54
CA CYS A 229 -19.01 -11.01 -4.27
C CYS A 229 -17.68 -10.44 -3.78
N TYR A 230 -17.19 -10.93 -2.64
CA TYR A 230 -15.97 -10.49 -1.99
C TYR A 230 -14.85 -11.49 -2.25
N LEU A 231 -13.93 -11.08 -3.14
CA LEU A 231 -12.69 -11.79 -3.41
C LEU A 231 -11.54 -11.18 -2.60
N ALA A 232 -11.03 -11.93 -1.64
CA ALA A 232 -9.95 -11.52 -0.75
C ALA A 232 -8.62 -12.17 -1.13
N PHE A 233 -7.54 -11.40 -1.05
CA PHE A 233 -6.17 -11.85 -1.31
C PHE A 233 -5.33 -11.69 -0.05
N ASP A 234 -4.75 -12.78 0.46
CA ASP A 234 -3.86 -12.78 1.62
C ASP A 234 -2.42 -13.10 1.21
N CYS A 235 -1.53 -12.12 1.38
CA CYS A 235 -0.09 -12.23 1.15
C CYS A 235 0.74 -12.31 2.45
N PHE A 236 0.10 -12.39 3.61
CA PHE A 236 0.76 -12.50 4.92
C PHE A 236 0.32 -13.76 5.69
N HIS A 237 -0.18 -14.77 4.98
CA HIS A 237 -0.43 -16.08 5.56
C HIS A 237 0.86 -16.64 6.20
N PRO A 238 0.83 -17.19 7.43
CA PRO A 238 1.99 -17.81 8.04
C PRO A 238 2.50 -18.99 7.23
N HIS A 239 3.81 -19.07 7.07
CA HIS A 239 4.48 -20.20 6.44
C HIS A 239 5.53 -20.77 7.39
N TRP A 240 5.62 -22.09 7.44
CA TRP A 240 6.68 -22.81 8.14
C TRP A 240 7.92 -22.93 7.25
N ASP A 241 8.51 -21.80 6.87
CA ASP A 241 9.78 -21.75 6.17
C ASP A 241 10.91 -21.50 7.18
N PRO A 242 11.91 -22.41 7.32
CA PRO A 242 13.10 -22.22 8.15
C PRO A 242 13.77 -20.85 8.00
N ARG A 243 13.74 -20.26 6.80
CA ARG A 243 14.33 -18.94 6.49
C ARG A 243 13.54 -17.76 7.06
N HIS A 244 12.28 -17.99 7.42
CA HIS A 244 11.32 -16.97 7.83
C HIS A 244 10.67 -17.27 9.18
N LEU A 245 11.15 -18.27 9.94
CA LEU A 245 10.61 -18.64 11.25
C LEU A 245 10.55 -17.48 12.26
N TRP A 246 11.43 -16.50 12.13
CA TRP A 246 11.41 -15.33 13.00
C TRP A 246 10.20 -14.39 12.75
N LEU A 247 9.57 -14.46 11.57
CA LEU A 247 8.34 -13.73 11.24
C LEU A 247 7.07 -14.41 11.78
N VAL A 248 7.17 -15.67 12.23
CA VAL A 248 6.03 -16.46 12.70
C VAL A 248 5.16 -15.69 13.72
N PRO A 249 5.71 -15.06 14.76
CA PRO A 249 4.90 -14.35 15.76
C PRO A 249 4.10 -13.17 15.19
N ILE A 250 4.65 -12.49 14.18
CA ILE A 250 4.00 -11.37 13.51
C ILE A 250 2.90 -11.88 12.57
N THR A 251 3.20 -12.91 11.78
CA THR A 251 2.20 -13.53 10.90
C THR A 251 1.05 -14.16 11.70
N GLN A 252 1.33 -14.74 12.88
CA GLN A 252 0.32 -15.24 13.80
C GLN A 252 -0.56 -14.10 14.34
N ALA A 253 0.03 -12.96 14.71
CA ALA A 253 -0.73 -11.80 15.14
C ALA A 253 -1.67 -11.27 14.04
N PHE A 254 -1.21 -11.25 12.77
CA PHE A 254 -2.09 -10.92 11.64
C PHE A 254 -3.20 -11.96 11.40
N GLN A 255 -2.95 -13.25 11.62
CA GLN A 255 -3.99 -14.27 11.50
C GLN A 255 -5.13 -14.10 12.50
N LEU A 256 -4.88 -13.53 13.68
CA LEU A 256 -5.96 -13.18 14.62
C LEU A 256 -6.93 -12.16 13.99
N GLN A 257 -6.44 -11.23 13.18
CA GLN A 257 -7.32 -10.31 12.42
C GLN A 257 -8.09 -11.05 11.32
N MET A 258 -7.52 -12.12 10.76
CA MET A 258 -8.19 -12.92 9.72
C MET A 258 -9.42 -13.65 10.25
N VAL A 259 -9.42 -14.09 11.52
CA VAL A 259 -10.59 -14.72 12.16
C VAL A 259 -11.82 -13.80 12.11
N ARG A 260 -11.62 -12.48 12.28
CA ARG A 260 -12.70 -11.49 12.20
C ARG A 260 -13.15 -11.21 10.77
N ASN A 261 -12.22 -11.26 9.82
CA ASN A 261 -12.46 -10.90 8.42
C ASN A 261 -13.03 -12.06 7.59
N LEU A 262 -12.68 -13.30 7.92
CA LEU A 262 -13.04 -14.49 7.15
C LEU A 262 -14.56 -14.64 6.88
N PRO A 263 -15.47 -14.35 7.83
CA PRO A 263 -16.92 -14.45 7.58
C PRO A 263 -17.46 -13.52 6.49
N TYR A 264 -16.71 -12.49 6.10
CA TYR A 264 -17.13 -11.51 5.09
C TYR A 264 -16.56 -11.82 3.69
N ALA A 265 -15.67 -12.81 3.57
CA ALA A 265 -15.09 -13.21 2.29
C ALA A 265 -15.88 -14.37 1.68
N ASP A 266 -16.33 -14.22 0.43
CA ASP A 266 -16.90 -15.33 -0.34
C ASP A 266 -15.77 -16.25 -0.84
N HIS A 267 -14.67 -15.64 -1.28
CA HIS A 267 -13.48 -16.34 -1.76
C HIS A 267 -12.22 -15.74 -1.16
N LEU A 268 -11.35 -16.60 -0.63
CA LEU A 268 -10.06 -16.22 -0.07
C LEU A 268 -8.92 -16.93 -0.81
N VAL A 269 -8.08 -16.16 -1.49
CA VAL A 269 -6.87 -16.64 -2.13
C VAL A 269 -5.69 -16.34 -1.21
N ARG A 270 -5.10 -17.40 -0.66
CA ARG A 270 -3.87 -17.35 0.13
C ARG A 270 -2.70 -17.65 -0.82
N PHE A 271 -1.79 -16.70 -0.96
CA PHE A 271 -0.66 -16.88 -1.87
C PHE A 271 0.42 -17.75 -1.23
N GLU A 272 0.88 -18.74 -1.99
CA GLU A 272 1.99 -19.63 -1.59
C GLU A 272 2.91 -19.90 -2.81
N PRO A 273 4.22 -19.63 -2.76
CA PRO A 273 4.98 -19.05 -1.66
C PRO A 273 4.92 -17.51 -1.67
N THR A 274 4.76 -16.89 -0.49
CA THR A 274 4.93 -15.44 -0.33
C THR A 274 6.41 -15.07 -0.32
N LEU A 275 6.80 -14.11 -1.15
CA LEU A 275 8.14 -13.52 -1.12
C LEU A 275 8.38 -12.89 0.26
N SER A 276 9.58 -13.08 0.81
CA SER A 276 9.90 -12.61 2.17
C SER A 276 9.60 -11.11 2.34
N PRO A 277 8.87 -10.69 3.38
CA PRO A 277 8.58 -9.27 3.66
C PRO A 277 9.85 -8.44 3.91
N VAL A 278 10.96 -9.10 4.26
CA VAL A 278 12.28 -8.50 4.46
C VAL A 278 12.89 -8.01 3.15
N ASN A 279 12.55 -8.71 2.06
CA ASN A 279 12.89 -8.30 0.70
C ASN A 279 11.84 -7.29 0.24
N LEU A 280 11.86 -6.10 0.87
CA LEU A 280 11.02 -4.95 0.54
C LEU A 280 11.09 -4.57 -0.97
N ALA A 281 12.12 -5.03 -1.67
CA ALA A 281 12.20 -5.07 -3.13
C ALA A 281 12.59 -6.50 -3.56
N PRO A 282 11.68 -7.30 -4.15
CA PRO A 282 12.03 -8.61 -4.68
C PRO A 282 12.94 -8.50 -5.91
N SER A 283 13.78 -9.50 -6.17
CA SER A 283 14.60 -9.54 -7.38
C SER A 283 13.73 -9.83 -8.61
N ALA A 284 14.19 -9.41 -9.79
CA ALA A 284 13.49 -9.71 -11.05
C ALA A 284 13.22 -11.22 -11.22
N ALA A 285 14.20 -12.06 -10.91
CA ALA A 285 14.05 -13.52 -10.92
C ALA A 285 12.95 -14.02 -9.97
N ALA A 286 12.81 -13.42 -8.78
CA ALA A 286 11.75 -13.76 -7.85
C ALA A 286 10.36 -13.34 -8.36
N ILE A 287 10.28 -12.21 -9.05
CA ILE A 287 9.04 -11.75 -9.72
C ILE A 287 8.65 -12.69 -10.85
N ASP A 288 9.60 -13.06 -11.72
CA ASP A 288 9.37 -13.98 -12.84
C ASP A 288 8.92 -15.38 -12.38
N LEU A 289 9.44 -15.85 -11.25
CA LEU A 289 9.00 -17.10 -10.63
C LEU A 289 7.62 -16.98 -9.96
N GLY A 290 7.33 -15.84 -9.33
CA GLY A 290 6.10 -15.64 -8.55
C GLY A 290 4.85 -15.41 -9.41
N LEU A 291 4.96 -14.72 -10.54
CA LEU A 291 3.82 -14.37 -11.40
C LEU A 291 3.05 -15.60 -11.92
N PRO A 292 3.70 -16.64 -12.48
CA PRO A 292 3.00 -17.85 -12.93
C PRO A 292 2.34 -18.62 -11.78
N VAL A 293 2.97 -18.65 -10.60
CA VAL A 293 2.44 -19.35 -9.42
C VAL A 293 1.17 -18.67 -8.92
N GLY A 294 1.19 -17.34 -8.75
CA GLY A 294 0.00 -16.57 -8.36
C GLY A 294 -1.13 -16.65 -9.40
N ALA A 295 -0.79 -16.72 -10.69
CA ALA A 295 -1.79 -16.96 -11.75
C ALA A 295 -2.44 -18.34 -11.64
N ARG A 296 -1.66 -19.39 -11.32
CA ARG A 296 -2.18 -20.74 -11.11
C ARG A 296 -3.09 -20.81 -9.88
N GLN A 297 -2.68 -20.23 -8.76
CA GLN A 297 -3.45 -20.24 -7.52
C GLN A 297 -4.81 -19.54 -7.66
N ARG A 298 -4.86 -18.45 -8.40
CA ARG A 298 -6.14 -17.80 -8.75
C ARG A 298 -7.07 -18.69 -9.58
N ARG A 299 -6.52 -19.56 -10.43
CA ARG A 299 -7.32 -20.48 -11.25
C ARG A 299 -7.79 -21.70 -10.45
N THR A 300 -6.98 -22.19 -9.53
CA THR A 300 -7.28 -23.40 -8.74
C THR A 300 -8.08 -23.13 -7.47
N GLY A 301 -7.99 -21.94 -6.88
CA GLY A 301 -8.75 -21.60 -5.68
C GLY A 301 -10.11 -21.01 -6.03
N ASP A 302 -11.09 -21.84 -6.42
CA ASP A 302 -12.54 -21.57 -6.61
C ASP A 302 -13.00 -20.27 -7.31
N CYS A 303 -12.07 -19.44 -7.81
CA CYS A 303 -12.37 -18.17 -8.47
C CYS A 303 -12.65 -18.35 -9.96
N GLY A 304 -12.46 -19.57 -10.49
CA GLY A 304 -12.75 -19.91 -11.89
C GLY A 304 -14.20 -19.65 -12.27
N ASP A 305 -15.13 -19.84 -11.33
CA ASP A 305 -16.57 -19.75 -11.56
C ASP A 305 -17.14 -18.33 -11.38
N ILE A 306 -16.41 -17.39 -10.78
CA ILE A 306 -16.87 -16.00 -10.59
C ILE A 306 -17.08 -15.30 -11.95
N GLY A 307 -16.25 -15.64 -12.95
CA GLY A 307 -16.40 -15.15 -14.31
C GLY A 307 -17.64 -15.69 -15.04
N ALA A 308 -18.08 -16.90 -14.71
CA ALA A 308 -19.25 -17.55 -15.31
C ALA A 308 -20.55 -17.14 -14.60
N ALA A 309 -20.56 -17.13 -13.26
CA ALA A 309 -21.73 -16.74 -12.46
C ALA A 309 -22.12 -15.26 -12.62
N GLY A 310 -21.14 -14.37 -12.84
CA GLY A 310 -21.39 -12.96 -13.16
C GLY A 310 -22.05 -12.74 -14.53
N ALA A 311 -21.82 -13.65 -15.50
CA ALA A 311 -22.41 -13.55 -16.83
C ALA A 311 -23.90 -13.96 -16.82
N ASP A 312 -24.27 -14.98 -16.03
CA ASP A 312 -25.64 -15.49 -15.97
C ASP A 312 -26.61 -14.56 -15.21
N VAL A 313 -26.13 -13.81 -14.21
CA VAL A 313 -26.97 -12.85 -13.47
C VAL A 313 -27.24 -11.58 -14.29
N VAL A 314 -26.30 -11.15 -15.13
CA VAL A 314 -26.46 -9.98 -16.02
C VAL A 314 -27.40 -10.30 -17.20
N GLY A 315 -27.53 -11.57 -17.60
CA GLY A 315 -28.43 -12.00 -18.67
C GLY A 315 -29.94 -11.84 -18.38
N ARG A 316 -30.35 -11.65 -17.11
CA ARG A 316 -31.78 -11.58 -16.73
C ARG A 316 -32.30 -10.23 -16.26
N ARG A 317 -31.45 -9.21 -16.12
CA ARG A 317 -31.89 -7.83 -15.86
C ARG A 317 -31.05 -6.87 -16.66
N GLN A 318 -31.66 -6.22 -17.66
CA GLN A 318 -31.10 -5.02 -18.26
C GLN A 318 -30.83 -4.01 -17.13
N ALA A 319 -29.56 -3.83 -16.77
CA ALA A 319 -29.17 -2.80 -15.82
C ALA A 319 -29.56 -1.42 -16.40
N PRO A 320 -30.19 -0.53 -15.62
CA PRO A 320 -30.48 0.81 -16.10
C PRO A 320 -29.16 1.49 -16.44
N ARG A 321 -29.02 1.97 -17.68
CA ARG A 321 -27.89 2.77 -18.14
C ARG A 321 -27.73 3.97 -17.20
N ARG A 322 -26.75 3.89 -16.30
CA ARG A 322 -26.31 5.04 -15.52
C ARG A 322 -25.85 6.11 -16.51
N ARG A 323 -26.52 7.27 -16.53
CA ARG A 323 -26.04 8.46 -17.25
C ARG A 323 -24.66 8.79 -16.69
N THR A 324 -23.63 8.48 -17.46
CA THR A 324 -22.30 9.05 -17.28
C THR A 324 -22.42 10.55 -17.50
N GLN A 325 -22.57 11.31 -16.41
CA GLN A 325 -22.22 12.73 -16.46
C GLN A 325 -20.73 12.79 -16.79
N GLY A 326 -20.39 13.59 -17.81
CA GLY A 326 -19.11 13.56 -18.51
C GLY A 326 -17.90 13.48 -17.59
N THR A 327 -17.29 12.31 -17.54
CA THR A 327 -15.95 12.13 -17.00
C THR A 327 -14.99 12.77 -17.99
N HIS A 328 -14.41 13.92 -17.61
CA HIS A 328 -13.17 14.35 -18.24
C HIS A 328 -12.16 13.20 -18.09
N LYS A 329 -11.68 12.64 -19.21
CA LYS A 329 -10.57 11.68 -19.22
C LYS A 329 -9.32 12.39 -18.71
N VAL A 330 -9.09 12.35 -17.40
CA VAL A 330 -7.79 12.68 -16.80
C VAL A 330 -6.94 11.44 -16.98
N GLY A 331 -6.27 11.32 -18.12
CA GLY A 331 -5.33 10.23 -18.38
C GLY A 331 -4.13 10.33 -17.44
N GLY A 332 -3.71 9.22 -16.84
CA GLY A 332 -2.42 9.13 -16.15
C GLY A 332 -1.26 9.26 -17.14
N SER A 333 -0.06 9.48 -16.62
CA SER A 333 1.13 9.50 -17.47
C SER A 333 1.33 8.15 -18.18
N SER A 334 1.56 8.19 -19.50
CA SER A 334 1.82 6.99 -20.31
C SER A 334 3.07 6.25 -19.83
N MET A 335 3.10 4.92 -19.98
CA MET A 335 4.21 4.10 -19.53
C MET A 335 5.55 4.37 -20.22
N SER A 336 5.51 4.78 -21.48
CA SER A 336 6.70 5.25 -22.20
C SER A 336 7.38 6.42 -21.47
N ALA A 337 6.59 7.38 -20.97
CA ALA A 337 7.07 8.51 -20.18
C ALA A 337 7.63 8.06 -18.82
N VAL A 338 7.02 7.05 -18.19
CA VAL A 338 7.48 6.47 -16.92
C VAL A 338 8.84 5.80 -17.07
N MET A 339 9.01 4.95 -18.08
CA MET A 339 10.28 4.25 -18.33
C MET A 339 11.40 5.24 -18.70
N ALA A 340 11.09 6.26 -19.49
CA ALA A 340 12.05 7.34 -19.80
C ALA A 340 12.49 8.11 -18.54
N ALA A 341 11.59 8.36 -17.60
CA ALA A 341 11.90 9.05 -16.35
C ALA A 341 12.75 8.20 -15.37
N ILE A 342 12.58 6.88 -15.36
CA ILE A 342 13.43 5.95 -14.57
C ILE A 342 14.87 5.94 -15.09
N GLN A 343 15.04 6.04 -16.41
CA GLN A 343 16.36 6.10 -17.06
C GLN A 343 17.05 7.47 -16.91
N ALA A 344 16.33 8.51 -16.48
CA ALA A 344 16.88 9.84 -16.31
C ALA A 344 17.88 9.90 -15.14
N PRO A 345 19.02 10.61 -15.30
CA PRO A 345 20.03 10.68 -14.25
C PRO A 345 19.48 11.34 -12.98
N THR A 346 19.50 10.61 -11.87
CA THR A 346 18.95 11.07 -10.58
C THR A 346 19.88 12.02 -9.80
N GLY A 347 21.18 12.03 -10.10
CA GLY A 347 22.18 12.88 -9.43
C GLY A 347 22.26 14.31 -9.98
N ARG A 348 22.38 15.33 -9.12
CA ARG A 348 22.59 16.74 -9.52
C ARG A 348 23.78 16.90 -10.48
N PHE A 349 24.88 16.18 -10.22
CA PHE A 349 26.10 16.25 -11.02
C PHE A 349 25.97 15.59 -12.41
N ARG A 350 25.24 14.47 -12.51
CA ARG A 350 24.95 13.81 -13.79
C ARG A 350 23.95 14.62 -14.64
N ARG A 351 22.95 15.25 -14.01
CA ARG A 351 22.00 16.17 -14.68
C ARG A 351 22.68 17.42 -15.21
N TRP A 352 23.67 17.94 -14.49
CA TRP A 352 24.49 19.06 -14.96
C TRP A 352 25.32 18.65 -16.19
N ARG A 353 26.02 17.50 -16.12
CA ARG A 353 26.79 16.96 -17.25
C ARG A 353 25.96 16.71 -18.50
N SER A 354 24.78 16.10 -18.38
CA SER A 354 23.93 15.80 -19.54
C SER A 354 23.28 17.03 -20.17
N ARG A 355 23.28 18.19 -19.50
CA ARG A 355 22.75 19.45 -20.05
C ARG A 355 23.81 20.32 -20.74
N HIS A 356 25.11 20.04 -20.51
CA HIS A 356 26.21 20.93 -20.92
C HIS A 356 27.25 20.22 -21.82
N LEU A 357 27.04 18.95 -22.16
CA LEU A 357 27.96 18.15 -22.99
C LEU A 357 27.25 17.42 -24.15
N THR A 358 26.03 17.85 -24.48
CA THR A 358 25.36 17.64 -25.77
C THR A 358 25.22 18.99 -26.42
#